data_AF-A0A8H5B6S9-F1
#
_entry.id   AF-A0A8H5B6S9-F1
#
_cell.length_a   1.000
_cell.length_b   1.000
_cell.length_c   1.000
_cell.angle_alpha   90.00
_cell.angle_beta   90.00
_cell.angle_gamma   90.00
#
_symmetry.space_group_name_H-M   'P 1'
#
loop_
_entity.id
_entity.type
_entity.pdbx_description
1 polymer ?
#
loop_
_entity_poly.entity_id
_entity_poly.type
_entity_poly.pdbx_seq_one_letter_code
_entity_poly.pdbx_strand_id
1 'polypeptide(L)'
;MGVATSPRQGQKSVSWNDVQPFEVMRAVEESNIMFLMEVRDRAFPLLLRTSGGQTPLVHAIRIGNRDVAIVLLGAFSRYINHLEDDEVLKPQTQAHLKALRTGLKLAINQGLANSQPDLIASFMQTLIMSEGDKWVWAQVSMVSRELNAGTEGRPVTLAGATVRKFATRELGKADLIASLEDYIANATA
;
A
#
# COMPACT_ATOMS: atom_id res chain seq x y z
N MET A 1 -45.80 41.36 -2.48
CA MET A 1 -45.00 40.41 -3.27
C MET A 1 -44.00 39.73 -2.33
N GLY A 2 -44.36 38.57 -1.77
CA GLY A 2 -43.48 37.79 -0.91
C GLY A 2 -42.83 36.69 -1.73
N VAL A 3 -41.51 36.73 -1.88
CA VAL A 3 -40.75 35.70 -2.59
C VAL A 3 -40.66 34.47 -1.70
N ALA A 4 -41.36 33.40 -2.08
CA ALA A 4 -41.22 32.09 -1.45
C ALA A 4 -39.83 31.52 -1.79
N THR A 5 -38.95 31.46 -0.80
CA THR A 5 -37.69 30.73 -0.90
C THR A 5 -37.98 29.24 -0.75
N SER A 6 -37.91 28.50 -1.86
CA SER A 6 -37.96 27.04 -1.86
C SER A 6 -36.81 26.48 -1.00
N PRO A 7 -37.07 25.57 -0.05
CA PRO A 7 -36.00 24.92 0.71
C PRO A 7 -35.17 24.03 -0.24
N ARG A 8 -33.84 24.22 -0.20
CA ARG A 8 -32.86 23.36 -0.87
C ARG A 8 -33.13 21.92 -0.44
N GLN A 9 -33.41 21.05 -1.42
CA GLN A 9 -33.58 19.61 -1.19
C GLN A 9 -32.37 19.09 -0.41
N GLY A 10 -32.64 18.54 0.78
CA GLY A 10 -31.63 17.95 1.64
C GLY A 10 -30.85 16.90 0.87
N GLN A 11 -29.53 17.11 0.79
CA GLN A 11 -28.58 16.12 0.31
C GLN A 11 -28.75 14.89 1.22
N LYS A 12 -29.35 13.82 0.69
CA LYS A 12 -29.53 12.57 1.45
C LYS A 12 -28.15 12.15 1.95
N SER A 13 -27.99 12.04 3.27
CA SER A 13 -26.76 11.53 3.86
C SER A 13 -26.51 10.13 3.31
N VAL A 14 -25.45 9.97 2.52
CA VAL A 14 -25.06 8.66 2.02
C VAL A 14 -24.76 7.76 3.22
N SER A 15 -25.49 6.66 3.33
CA SER A 15 -25.21 5.61 4.29
C SER A 15 -23.99 4.84 3.77
N TRP A 16 -22.84 5.03 4.42
CA TRP A 16 -21.55 4.45 3.98
C TRP A 16 -21.51 2.92 4.02
N ASN A 17 -22.43 2.31 4.76
CA ASN A 17 -22.59 0.86 4.82
C ASN A 17 -23.23 0.29 3.53
N ASP A 18 -23.91 1.13 2.75
CA ASP A 18 -24.63 0.68 1.55
C ASP A 18 -23.79 0.82 0.28
N VAL A 19 -22.68 1.56 0.33
CA VAL A 19 -21.80 1.79 -0.82
C VAL A 19 -21.21 0.46 -1.29
N GLN A 20 -21.45 0.14 -2.55
CA GLN A 20 -21.01 -1.11 -3.17
C GLN A 20 -19.68 -0.95 -3.92
N PRO A 21 -18.86 -2.02 -4.04
CA PRO A 21 -17.59 -1.96 -4.77
C PRO A 21 -17.69 -1.47 -6.22
N PHE A 22 -18.80 -1.74 -6.92
CA PHE A 22 -18.98 -1.26 -8.29
C PHE A 22 -19.15 0.27 -8.37
N GLU A 23 -19.65 0.91 -7.32
CA GLU A 23 -19.77 2.37 -7.28
C GLU A 23 -18.40 3.05 -7.19
N VAL A 24 -17.47 2.42 -6.47
CA VAL A 24 -16.06 2.85 -6.44
C VAL A 24 -15.42 2.72 -7.82
N MET A 25 -15.70 1.63 -8.55
CA MET A 25 -15.21 1.45 -9.92
C MET A 25 -15.77 2.50 -10.88
N ARG A 26 -17.07 2.80 -10.79
CA ARG A 26 -17.69 3.87 -11.57
C ARG A 26 -17.04 5.23 -11.24
N ALA A 27 -16.76 5.50 -9.97
CA ALA A 27 -16.07 6.72 -9.57
C ALA A 27 -14.64 6.81 -10.13
N VAL A 28 -13.95 5.68 -10.32
CA VAL A 28 -12.65 5.62 -11.00
C VAL A 28 -12.78 5.97 -12.49
N GLU A 29 -13.81 5.46 -13.16
CA GLU A 29 -14.07 5.72 -14.59
C GLU A 29 -14.48 7.17 -14.84
N GLU A 30 -15.31 7.73 -13.95
CA GLU A 30 -15.80 9.10 -14.01
C GLU A 30 -14.81 10.13 -13.43
N SER A 31 -13.65 9.69 -12.92
CA SER A 31 -12.70 10.54 -12.19
C SER A 31 -13.34 11.36 -11.06
N ASN A 32 -14.31 10.77 -10.35
CA ASN A 32 -14.99 11.42 -9.24
C ASN A 32 -14.09 11.44 -7.99
N ILE A 33 -13.10 12.33 -7.99
CA ILE A 33 -12.08 12.43 -6.95
C ILE A 33 -12.70 12.72 -5.57
N MET A 34 -13.74 13.56 -5.53
CA MET A 34 -14.44 13.88 -4.28
C MET A 34 -15.02 12.63 -3.63
N PHE A 35 -15.72 11.79 -4.40
CA PHE A 35 -16.26 10.53 -3.88
C PHE A 35 -15.14 9.59 -3.41
N LEU A 36 -14.05 9.47 -4.18
CA LEU A 36 -12.92 8.62 -3.78
C LEU A 36 -12.24 9.10 -2.49
N MET A 37 -12.16 10.42 -2.28
CA MET A 37 -11.66 10.99 -1.02
C MET A 37 -12.61 10.72 0.15
N GLU A 38 -13.93 10.77 -0.05
CA GLU A 38 -14.88 10.41 1.00
C GLU A 38 -14.82 8.91 1.33
N VAL A 39 -14.69 8.03 0.31
CA VAL A 39 -14.48 6.59 0.53
C VAL A 39 -13.18 6.34 1.28
N ARG A 40 -12.09 7.04 0.94
CA ARG A 40 -10.83 6.96 1.71
C ARG A 40 -11.07 7.26 3.19
N ASP A 41 -11.81 8.31 3.50
CA ASP A 41 -11.96 8.79 4.89
C ASP A 41 -12.96 7.96 5.71
N ARG A 42 -13.97 7.38 5.06
CA ARG A 42 -15.12 6.77 5.75
C ARG A 42 -15.25 5.27 5.55
N ALA A 43 -14.69 4.73 4.47
CA ALA A 43 -14.87 3.35 4.04
C ALA A 43 -13.66 2.82 3.28
N PHE A 44 -12.44 3.08 3.77
CA PHE A 44 -11.18 2.71 3.11
C PHE A 44 -11.13 1.27 2.57
N PRO A 45 -11.64 0.23 3.28
CA PRO A 45 -11.61 -1.14 2.76
C PRO A 45 -12.26 -1.32 1.38
N LEU A 46 -13.22 -0.46 1.00
CA LEU A 46 -13.83 -0.50 -0.33
C LEU A 46 -12.83 -0.20 -1.46
N LEU A 47 -11.78 0.58 -1.20
CA LEU A 47 -10.71 0.86 -2.17
C LEU A 47 -9.83 -0.36 -2.46
N LEU A 48 -9.88 -1.38 -1.60
CA LEU A 48 -9.13 -2.63 -1.73
C LEU A 48 -9.98 -3.78 -2.29
N ARG A 49 -11.31 -3.62 -2.31
CA ARG A 49 -12.21 -4.66 -2.78
C ARG A 49 -12.19 -4.77 -4.29
N THR A 50 -12.24 -6.01 -4.78
CA THR A 50 -12.34 -6.25 -6.21
C THR A 50 -13.78 -6.14 -6.69
N SER A 51 -13.97 -5.54 -7.86
CA SER A 51 -15.20 -5.59 -8.63
C SER A 51 -14.84 -5.88 -10.09
N GLY A 52 -15.57 -6.78 -10.75
CA GLY A 52 -15.19 -7.26 -12.08
C GLY A 52 -13.79 -7.93 -12.14
N GLY A 53 -13.35 -8.52 -11.01
CA GLY A 53 -12.04 -9.18 -10.91
C GLY A 53 -10.85 -8.25 -10.72
N GLN A 54 -11.07 -6.95 -10.53
CA GLN A 54 -9.98 -5.97 -10.35
C GLN A 54 -10.23 -5.06 -9.16
N THR A 55 -9.17 -4.62 -8.49
CA THR A 55 -9.27 -3.53 -7.50
C THR A 55 -9.37 -2.18 -8.23
N PRO A 56 -9.92 -1.13 -7.59
CA PRO A 56 -9.95 0.24 -8.11
C PRO A 56 -8.60 0.74 -8.65
N LEU A 57 -7.49 0.51 -7.93
CA LEU A 57 -6.15 0.95 -8.39
C LEU A 57 -5.73 0.27 -9.69
N VAL A 58 -5.88 -1.06 -9.76
CA VAL A 58 -5.57 -1.84 -10.96
C VAL A 58 -6.38 -1.35 -12.16
N HIS A 59 -7.67 -1.07 -11.94
CA HIS A 59 -8.56 -0.57 -12.99
C HIS A 59 -8.12 0.82 -13.48
N ALA A 60 -7.88 1.75 -12.55
CA ALA A 60 -7.41 3.10 -12.87
C ALA A 60 -6.14 3.08 -13.73
N ILE A 61 -5.17 2.24 -13.36
CA ILE A 61 -3.92 2.05 -14.12
C ILE A 61 -4.22 1.48 -15.51
N ARG A 62 -5.08 0.45 -15.61
CA ARG A 62 -5.40 -0.22 -16.88
C ARG A 62 -6.06 0.71 -17.88
N ILE A 63 -6.96 1.59 -17.43
CA ILE A 63 -7.64 2.57 -18.30
C ILE A 63 -6.79 3.82 -18.54
N GLY A 64 -5.55 3.88 -18.01
CA GLY A 64 -4.64 5.02 -18.19
C GLY A 64 -4.99 6.25 -17.34
N ASN A 65 -5.86 6.12 -16.34
CA ASN A 65 -6.27 7.22 -15.47
C ASN A 65 -5.23 7.47 -14.36
N ARG A 66 -4.15 8.15 -14.72
CA ARG A 66 -2.99 8.40 -13.84
C ARG A 66 -3.35 9.23 -12.61
N ASP A 67 -4.21 10.24 -12.74
CA ASP A 67 -4.58 11.12 -11.64
C ASP A 67 -5.37 10.39 -10.56
N VAL A 68 -6.34 9.56 -10.98
CA VAL A 68 -7.07 8.69 -10.04
C VAL A 68 -6.13 7.68 -9.38
N ALA A 69 -5.21 7.08 -10.14
CA ALA A 69 -4.21 6.18 -9.58
C ALA A 69 -3.35 6.88 -8.52
N ILE A 70 -2.93 8.13 -8.76
CA ILE A 70 -2.20 8.96 -7.78
C ILE A 70 -3.03 9.20 -6.52
N VAL A 71 -4.31 9.53 -6.64
CA VAL A 71 -5.21 9.74 -5.50
C VAL A 71 -5.36 8.47 -4.67
N LEU A 72 -5.55 7.31 -5.31
CA LEU A 72 -5.65 6.02 -4.64
C LEU A 72 -4.33 5.64 -3.93
N LEU A 73 -3.19 5.88 -4.55
CA LEU A 73 -1.88 5.68 -3.91
C LEU A 73 -1.68 6.58 -2.69
N GLY A 74 -2.11 7.85 -2.77
CA GLY A 74 -2.11 8.75 -1.62
C GLY A 74 -3.01 8.27 -0.49
N ALA A 75 -4.20 7.74 -0.80
CA ALA A 75 -5.08 7.11 0.17
C ALA A 75 -4.41 5.89 0.85
N PHE A 76 -3.69 5.08 0.08
CA PHE A 76 -2.99 3.89 0.59
C PHE A 76 -1.86 4.29 1.55
N SER A 77 -1.01 5.23 1.14
CA SER A 77 0.07 5.74 1.96
C SER A 77 -0.46 6.32 3.28
N ARG A 78 -1.53 7.12 3.24
CA ARG A 78 -2.19 7.63 4.44
C ARG A 78 -2.64 6.51 5.37
N TYR A 79 -3.33 5.49 4.85
CA TYR A 79 -3.81 4.37 5.68
C TYR A 79 -2.64 3.66 6.36
N ILE A 80 -1.60 3.32 5.60
CA ILE A 80 -0.40 2.63 6.12
C ILE A 80 0.27 3.45 7.24
N ASN A 81 0.38 4.76 7.06
CA ASN A 81 1.03 5.67 8.02
C ASN A 81 0.22 5.92 9.30
N HIS A 82 -1.06 5.53 9.36
CA HIS A 82 -1.93 5.70 10.53
C HIS A 82 -2.30 4.36 11.18
N LEU A 83 -1.67 3.25 10.77
CA LEU A 83 -1.84 1.98 11.47
C LEU A 83 -0.95 1.95 12.70
N GLU A 84 -1.57 1.70 13.86
CA GLU A 84 -0.85 1.43 15.11
C GLU A 84 -0.38 -0.04 15.16
N ASP A 85 0.65 -0.31 15.95
CA ASP A 85 1.31 -1.63 16.03
C ASP A 85 0.34 -2.77 16.42
N ASP A 86 -0.60 -2.50 17.33
CA ASP A 86 -1.59 -3.48 17.77
C ASP A 86 -2.63 -3.78 16.68
N GLU A 87 -2.90 -2.82 15.79
CA GLU A 87 -3.81 -2.98 14.68
C GLU A 87 -3.22 -3.81 13.54
N VAL A 88 -1.91 -3.71 13.34
CA VAL A 88 -1.18 -4.48 12.32
C VAL A 88 -1.35 -5.99 12.55
N LEU A 89 -1.42 -6.42 13.81
CA LEU A 89 -1.57 -7.84 14.16
C LEU A 89 -2.98 -8.40 13.89
N LYS A 90 -3.99 -7.54 13.68
CA LYS A 90 -5.37 -7.98 13.44
C LYS A 90 -5.45 -8.73 12.09
N PRO A 91 -6.10 -9.92 12.02
CA PRO A 91 -6.17 -10.71 10.78
C PRO A 91 -6.76 -9.94 9.59
N GLN A 92 -7.73 -9.06 9.83
CA GLN A 92 -8.33 -8.24 8.80
C GLN A 92 -7.36 -7.19 8.26
N THR A 93 -6.61 -6.50 9.14
CA THR A 93 -5.56 -5.55 8.74
C THR A 93 -4.48 -6.25 7.93
N GLN A 94 -4.08 -7.46 8.32
CA GLN A 94 -3.14 -8.28 7.55
C GLN A 94 -3.65 -8.60 6.14
N ALA A 95 -4.95 -8.86 5.97
CA ALA A 95 -5.55 -9.04 4.65
C ALA A 95 -5.49 -7.74 3.83
N HIS A 96 -5.77 -6.58 4.44
CA HIS A 96 -5.64 -5.28 3.78
C HIS A 96 -4.20 -4.99 3.36
N LEU A 97 -3.21 -5.21 4.24
CA LEU A 97 -1.80 -5.00 3.96
C LEU A 97 -1.31 -5.87 2.78
N LYS A 98 -1.79 -7.11 2.67
CA LYS A 98 -1.48 -7.98 1.51
C LYS A 98 -2.08 -7.46 0.21
N ALA A 99 -3.32 -6.96 0.24
CA ALA A 99 -3.95 -6.33 -0.91
C ALA A 99 -3.21 -5.05 -1.33
N LEU A 100 -2.86 -4.21 -0.36
CA LEU A 100 -2.04 -3.01 -0.55
C LEU A 100 -0.69 -3.34 -1.19
N ARG A 101 0.03 -4.33 -0.65
CA ARG A 101 1.33 -4.77 -1.19
C ARG A 101 1.23 -5.12 -2.67
N THR A 102 0.20 -5.89 -3.05
CA THR A 102 -0.04 -6.28 -4.45
C THR A 102 -0.29 -5.05 -5.32
N GLY A 103 -1.14 -4.12 -4.87
CA GLY A 103 -1.47 -2.89 -5.59
C GLY A 103 -0.27 -1.95 -5.77
N LEU A 104 0.49 -1.70 -4.69
CA LEU A 104 1.68 -0.87 -4.69
C LEU A 104 2.77 -1.44 -5.60
N LYS A 105 3.00 -2.76 -5.55
CA LYS A 105 3.95 -3.45 -6.44
C LYS A 105 3.57 -3.29 -7.91
N LEU A 106 2.28 -3.40 -8.23
CA LEU A 106 1.81 -3.18 -9.60
C LEU A 106 2.05 -1.73 -10.05
N ALA A 107 1.73 -0.74 -9.21
CA ALA A 107 1.96 0.66 -9.52
C ALA A 107 3.44 0.96 -9.80
N ILE A 108 4.34 0.40 -8.98
CA ILE A 108 5.80 0.45 -9.17
C ILE A 108 6.20 -0.19 -10.52
N ASN A 109 5.66 -1.37 -10.83
CA ASN A 109 5.92 -2.06 -12.09
C ASN A 109 5.48 -1.25 -13.31
N GLN A 110 4.45 -0.42 -13.17
CA GLN A 110 3.92 0.46 -14.21
C GLN A 110 4.60 1.85 -14.25
N GLY A 111 5.66 2.06 -13.47
CA GLY A 111 6.47 3.28 -13.52
C GLY A 111 5.85 4.48 -12.81
N LEU A 112 4.84 4.28 -11.96
CA LEU A 112 4.26 5.36 -11.14
C LEU A 112 5.23 5.89 -10.09
N ALA A 113 6.28 5.13 -9.74
CA ALA A 113 7.32 5.55 -8.80
C ALA A 113 8.01 6.86 -9.23
N ASN A 114 8.13 7.11 -10.54
CA ASN A 114 8.75 8.33 -11.07
C ASN A 114 7.94 9.60 -10.76
N SER A 115 6.67 9.46 -10.41
CA SER A 115 5.79 10.60 -10.04
C SER A 115 5.33 10.56 -8.59
N GLN A 116 5.77 9.56 -7.83
CA GLN A 116 5.38 9.35 -6.43
C GLN A 116 6.62 8.91 -5.65
N PRO A 117 7.39 9.87 -5.08
CA PRO A 117 8.65 9.56 -4.40
C PRO A 117 8.45 8.60 -3.21
N ASP A 118 7.32 8.73 -2.51
CA ASP A 118 7.00 7.92 -1.33
C ASP A 118 6.42 6.54 -1.66
N LEU A 119 6.26 6.20 -2.94
CA LEU A 119 5.66 4.93 -3.35
C LEU A 119 6.51 3.73 -2.93
N ILE A 120 7.83 3.84 -3.09
CA ILE A 120 8.77 2.79 -2.70
C ILE A 120 8.77 2.63 -1.17
N ALA A 121 8.82 3.74 -0.43
CA ALA A 121 8.75 3.73 1.02
C ALA A 121 7.45 3.09 1.52
N SER A 122 6.30 3.49 0.98
CA SER A 122 4.99 2.92 1.31
C SER A 122 4.92 1.41 1.01
N PHE A 123 5.53 0.97 -0.11
CA PHE A 123 5.64 -0.44 -0.44
C PHE A 123 6.50 -1.21 0.56
N MET A 124 7.67 -0.68 0.92
CA MET A 124 8.58 -1.31 1.89
C MET A 124 7.95 -1.41 3.27
N GLN A 125 7.32 -0.34 3.76
CA GLN A 125 6.59 -0.34 5.02
C GLN A 125 5.47 -1.39 5.01
N THR A 126 4.66 -1.45 3.95
CA THR A 126 3.60 -2.46 3.81
C THR A 126 4.17 -3.88 3.78
N LEU A 127 5.28 -4.10 3.09
CA LEU A 127 5.96 -5.39 3.02
C LEU A 127 6.42 -5.85 4.41
N ILE A 128 7.03 -4.95 5.19
CA ILE A 128 7.46 -5.24 6.56
C ILE A 128 6.25 -5.49 7.46
N MET A 129 5.20 -4.66 7.39
CA MET A 129 3.99 -4.85 8.21
C MET A 129 3.22 -6.16 7.89
N SER A 130 3.30 -6.66 6.65
CA SER A 130 2.56 -7.87 6.23
C SER A 130 3.34 -9.18 6.33
N GLU A 131 4.67 -9.14 6.20
CA GLU A 131 5.51 -10.34 6.14
C GLU A 131 6.73 -10.28 7.08
N GLY A 132 6.98 -9.12 7.69
CA GLY A 132 8.20 -8.80 8.44
C GLY A 132 8.48 -9.77 9.56
N ASP A 133 7.53 -10.01 10.46
CA ASP A 133 7.75 -10.91 11.60
C ASP A 133 8.15 -12.32 11.18
N LYS A 134 7.39 -12.92 10.25
CA LYS A 134 7.70 -14.26 9.74
C LYS A 134 9.08 -14.32 9.10
N TRP A 135 9.40 -13.28 8.33
CA TRP A 135 10.70 -13.17 7.69
C TRP A 135 11.83 -13.00 8.73
N VAL A 136 11.67 -12.11 9.71
CA VAL A 136 12.62 -11.86 10.80
C VAL A 136 12.86 -13.15 11.59
N TRP A 137 11.82 -13.86 12.03
CA TRP A 137 11.97 -15.12 12.75
C TRP A 137 12.72 -16.20 11.94
N ALA A 138 12.46 -16.27 10.64
CA ALA A 138 13.21 -17.16 9.75
C ALA A 138 14.70 -16.75 9.67
N GLN A 139 14.98 -15.44 9.62
CA GLN A 139 16.36 -14.94 9.58
C GLN A 139 17.09 -15.11 10.90
N VAL A 140 16.44 -14.88 12.04
CA VAL A 140 17.00 -15.12 13.37
C VAL A 140 17.47 -16.56 13.48
N SER A 141 16.63 -17.52 13.07
CA SER A 141 16.98 -18.95 13.11
C SER A 141 18.19 -19.30 12.23
N MET A 142 18.32 -18.64 11.07
CA MET A 142 19.47 -18.82 10.17
C MET A 142 20.75 -18.18 10.73
N VAL A 143 20.67 -16.95 11.21
CA VAL A 143 21.82 -16.22 11.76
C VAL A 143 22.33 -16.87 13.04
N SER A 144 21.44 -17.34 13.92
CA SER A 144 21.82 -18.09 15.12
C SER A 144 22.59 -19.37 14.78
N ARG A 145 22.23 -20.07 13.69
CA ARG A 145 22.96 -21.25 13.23
C ARG A 145 24.38 -20.90 12.80
N GLU A 146 24.55 -19.85 12.00
CA GLU A 146 25.87 -19.40 11.55
C GLU A 146 26.72 -18.86 12.70
N LEU A 147 26.11 -18.17 13.67
CA LEU A 147 26.82 -17.72 14.87
C LEU A 147 27.38 -18.93 15.65
N ASN A 148 26.60 -20.00 15.76
CA ASN A 148 27.03 -21.24 16.42
C ASN A 148 28.10 -22.02 15.63
N ALA A 149 28.32 -21.70 14.35
CA ALA A 149 29.42 -22.25 13.55
C ALA A 149 30.77 -21.54 13.82
N GLY A 150 30.81 -20.56 14.72
CA GLY A 150 32.03 -19.85 15.10
C GLY A 150 32.57 -18.94 14.00
N THR A 151 33.89 -18.84 13.86
CA THR A 151 34.56 -17.94 12.91
C THR A 151 34.28 -18.25 11.44
N GLU A 152 33.83 -19.47 11.11
CA GLU A 152 33.52 -19.86 9.74
C GLU A 152 32.15 -19.35 9.24
N GLY A 153 31.18 -19.17 10.15
CA GLY A 153 29.79 -18.91 9.77
C GLY A 153 29.49 -17.49 9.25
N ARG A 154 30.41 -16.53 9.43
CA ARG A 154 30.29 -15.13 8.93
C ARG A 154 28.86 -14.54 9.05
N PRO A 155 28.24 -14.56 10.26
CA PRO A 155 26.82 -14.28 10.44
C PRO A 155 26.42 -12.87 9.97
N VAL A 156 27.29 -11.88 10.11
CA VAL A 156 27.05 -10.49 9.64
C VAL A 156 26.93 -10.42 8.12
N THR A 157 27.79 -11.15 7.40
CA THR A 157 27.74 -11.22 5.94
C THR A 157 26.44 -11.88 5.47
N LEU A 158 26.01 -12.97 6.13
CA LEU A 158 24.75 -13.63 5.82
C LEU A 158 23.54 -12.72 6.08
N ALA A 159 23.52 -12.01 7.21
CA ALA A 159 22.44 -11.08 7.54
C ALA A 159 22.30 -9.99 6.48
N GLY A 160 23.41 -9.34 6.11
CA GLY A 160 23.42 -8.31 5.07
C GLY A 160 23.00 -8.84 3.69
N ALA A 161 23.47 -10.02 3.30
CA ALA A 161 23.07 -10.66 2.05
C ALA A 161 21.57 -10.99 2.00
N THR A 162 20.99 -11.38 3.14
CA THR A 162 19.58 -11.79 3.17
C THR A 162 18.63 -10.60 3.14
N VAL A 163 18.94 -9.51 3.83
CA VAL A 163 18.21 -8.23 3.70
C VAL A 163 18.21 -7.77 2.24
N ARG A 164 19.40 -7.76 1.61
CA ARG A 164 19.55 -7.39 0.20
C ARG A 164 18.69 -8.26 -0.70
N LYS A 165 18.75 -9.59 -0.54
CA LYS A 165 17.98 -10.57 -1.32
C LYS A 165 16.47 -10.43 -1.15
N PHE A 166 16.01 -10.17 0.08
CA PHE A 166 14.60 -9.94 0.37
C PHE A 166 14.07 -8.74 -0.42
N ALA A 167 14.79 -7.62 -0.36
CA ALA A 167 14.37 -6.41 -1.03
C ALA A 167 14.53 -6.47 -2.56
N THR A 168 15.58 -7.10 -3.09
CA THR A 168 15.74 -7.32 -4.55
C THR A 168 14.63 -8.20 -5.13
N ARG A 169 14.29 -9.29 -4.43
CA ARG A 169 13.20 -10.19 -4.86
C ARG A 169 11.87 -9.46 -4.94
N GLU A 170 11.62 -8.55 -4.01
CA GLU A 170 10.32 -7.87 -3.93
C GLU A 170 10.21 -6.65 -4.86
N LEU A 171 11.30 -5.94 -5.14
CA LEU A 171 11.31 -4.75 -6.01
C LEU A 171 11.57 -5.04 -7.49
N GLY A 172 12.34 -6.08 -7.83
CA GLY A 172 12.48 -6.61 -9.20
C GLY A 172 13.13 -5.71 -10.26
N LYS A 173 13.28 -4.39 -10.06
CA LYS A 173 13.92 -3.45 -11.01
C LYS A 173 15.15 -2.79 -10.41
N ALA A 174 16.22 -2.68 -11.20
CA ALA A 174 17.53 -2.16 -10.77
C ALA A 174 17.48 -0.72 -10.24
N ASP A 175 16.75 0.19 -10.90
CA ASP A 175 16.67 1.59 -10.49
C ASP A 175 15.99 1.78 -9.13
N LEU A 176 15.08 0.88 -8.76
CA LEU A 176 14.42 0.89 -7.45
C LEU A 176 15.31 0.33 -6.34
N ILE A 177 16.34 -0.45 -6.70
CA ILE A 177 17.32 -0.96 -5.73
C ILE A 177 18.18 0.20 -5.23
N ALA A 178 18.54 1.16 -6.08
CA ALA A 178 19.29 2.35 -5.65
C ALA A 178 18.51 3.18 -4.61
N SER A 179 17.23 3.47 -4.88
CA SER A 179 16.37 4.18 -3.91
C SER A 179 16.17 3.40 -2.61
N LEU A 180 16.20 2.06 -2.66
CA LEU A 180 16.20 1.23 -1.47
C LEU A 180 17.53 1.31 -0.71
N GLU A 181 18.67 1.29 -1.40
CA GLU A 181 19.98 1.43 -0.77
C GLU A 181 20.09 2.77 -0.04
N ASP A 182 19.58 3.85 -0.64
CA ASP A 182 19.45 5.16 0.01
C ASP A 182 18.54 5.09 1.25
N TYR A 183 17.39 4.40 1.15
CA TYR A 183 16.49 4.20 2.29
C TYR A 183 17.16 3.42 3.44
N ILE A 184 17.86 2.34 3.14
CA ILE A 184 18.58 1.52 4.14
C ILE A 184 19.70 2.34 4.77
N ALA A 185 20.49 3.06 3.96
CA ALA A 185 21.57 3.91 4.45
C ALA A 185 21.04 4.95 5.46
N ASN A 186 19.92 5.60 5.14
CA ASN A 186 19.27 6.56 6.02
C ASN A 186 18.70 5.94 7.31
N ALA A 187 18.28 4.68 7.28
CA ALA A 187 17.76 3.98 8.45
C ALA A 187 18.86 3.46 9.41
N THR A 188 20.11 3.40 8.94
CA THR A 188 21.27 2.91 9.72
C THR A 188 22.22 4.00 10.20
N ALA A 189 21.96 5.26 9.83
CA ALA A 189 22.71 6.45 10.26
C ALA A 189 22.12 7.03 11.55
#